data_AF-A0A5J6PCJ3-F1
#
_entry.id   AF-A0A5J6PCJ3-F1
#
_cell.length_a   1.000
_cell.length_b   1.000
_cell.length_c   1.000
_cell.angle_alpha   90.00
_cell.angle_beta   90.00
_cell.angle_gamma   90.00
#
_symmetry.space_group_name_H-M   'P 1'
#
loop_
_entity.id
_entity.type
_entity.pdbx_description
1 polymer ?
#
loop_
_entity_poly.entity_id
_entity_poly.type
_entity_poly.pdbx_seq_one_letter_code
_entity_poly.pdbx_strand_id
1 'polypeptide(L)'
;MKKMKQTLIAGAVALSAFAGFAVPAAHADVAASVGVSNMYYWRGYDLGGGAALTADVNVSGSGFFAGAWTSSGDETLGTEYDLYAGYAGEAGIFKYGVSVVSYNYPELGGEDKIAPGDYVEIIPMIGVGPVKFTYYDAVAAEVAPLNNEDYSYATLELIFDKVSFKYGQHMDDGDTTSSHLDATYKYNDKLSFTVGTLIDDGDDPEADDAAFVVNLSLPIE
;
A
#
# COMPACT_ATOMS: atom_id res chain seq x y z
N MET A 1 16.60 -26.12 0.37
CA MET A 1 16.47 -26.39 -1.08
C MET A 1 15.05 -26.22 -1.62
N LYS A 2 13.98 -26.59 -0.89
CA LYS A 2 12.59 -26.41 -1.36
C LYS A 2 12.15 -24.92 -1.27
N LYS A 3 12.36 -24.28 -0.11
CA LYS A 3 12.12 -22.84 0.10
C LYS A 3 12.85 -21.93 -0.90
N MET A 4 14.17 -22.09 -1.05
CA MET A 4 14.99 -21.34 -2.02
C MET A 4 14.54 -21.49 -3.49
N LYS A 5 13.94 -22.63 -3.85
CA LYS A 5 13.38 -22.83 -5.21
C LYS A 5 11.99 -22.21 -5.35
N GLN A 6 11.25 -22.08 -4.25
CA GLN A 6 9.95 -21.40 -4.23
C GLN A 6 10.12 -19.88 -4.26
N THR A 7 11.12 -19.33 -3.55
CA THR A 7 11.46 -17.89 -3.55
C THR A 7 12.00 -17.42 -4.90
N LEU A 8 12.90 -18.18 -5.54
CA LEU A 8 13.34 -17.93 -6.92
C LEU A 8 12.17 -17.96 -7.93
N ILE A 9 11.13 -18.73 -7.66
CA ILE A 9 9.92 -18.77 -8.50
C ILE A 9 9.02 -17.57 -8.17
N ALA A 10 8.85 -17.17 -6.92
CA ALA A 10 8.04 -16.02 -6.53
C ALA A 10 8.61 -14.69 -7.04
N GLY A 11 9.91 -14.42 -6.85
CA GLY A 11 10.58 -13.24 -7.37
C GLY A 11 10.62 -13.21 -8.91
N ALA A 12 10.83 -14.37 -9.56
CA ALA A 12 10.73 -14.47 -11.02
C ALA A 12 9.28 -14.30 -11.51
N VAL A 13 8.28 -14.76 -10.75
CA VAL A 13 6.85 -14.53 -11.06
C VAL A 13 6.52 -13.06 -10.91
N ALA A 14 6.94 -12.38 -9.85
CA ALA A 14 6.74 -10.94 -9.66
C ALA A 14 7.39 -10.13 -10.80
N LEU A 15 8.67 -10.37 -11.10
CA LEU A 15 9.36 -9.72 -12.22
C LEU A 15 8.75 -10.06 -13.59
N SER A 16 8.31 -11.31 -13.80
CA SER A 16 7.62 -11.71 -15.03
C SER A 16 6.21 -11.16 -15.14
N ALA A 17 5.53 -10.92 -14.01
CA ALA A 17 4.24 -10.26 -13.95
C ALA A 17 4.43 -8.81 -14.40
N PHE A 18 5.43 -8.09 -13.85
CA PHE A 18 5.79 -6.75 -14.34
C PHE A 18 6.16 -6.74 -15.84
N ALA A 19 6.84 -7.77 -16.35
CA ALA A 19 7.16 -7.89 -17.78
C ALA A 19 5.94 -8.30 -18.65
N GLY A 20 4.94 -8.96 -18.07
CA GLY A 20 3.72 -9.41 -18.73
C GLY A 20 2.57 -8.41 -18.69
N PHE A 21 2.62 -7.43 -17.79
CA PHE A 21 1.68 -6.30 -17.71
C PHE A 21 2.02 -5.23 -18.76
N ALA A 22 1.84 -5.57 -20.04
CA ALA A 22 1.85 -4.56 -21.10
C ALA A 22 0.49 -3.85 -21.11
N VAL A 23 0.44 -2.59 -20.67
CA VAL A 23 -0.73 -1.73 -20.92
C VAL A 23 -0.81 -1.48 -22.43
N PRO A 24 -1.88 -1.88 -23.13
CA PRO A 24 -1.97 -1.69 -24.58
C PRO A 24 -1.87 -0.20 -24.93
N ALA A 25 -0.79 0.17 -25.63
CA ALA A 25 -0.42 1.57 -25.88
C ALA A 25 -1.49 2.40 -26.62
N ALA A 26 -2.43 1.76 -27.33
CA ALA A 26 -3.49 2.45 -28.08
C ALA A 26 -4.57 3.10 -27.18
N HIS A 27 -4.62 2.76 -25.89
CA HIS A 27 -5.63 3.24 -24.92
C HIS A 27 -5.04 3.44 -23.51
N ALA A 28 -3.75 3.81 -23.44
CA ALA A 28 -3.07 4.03 -22.17
C ALA A 28 -3.24 5.49 -21.72
N ASP A 29 -3.91 5.69 -20.59
CA ASP A 29 -3.99 6.97 -19.90
C ASP A 29 -2.80 7.10 -18.95
N VAL A 30 -2.09 8.23 -19.03
CA VAL A 30 -0.97 8.56 -18.14
C VAL A 30 -1.44 9.66 -17.19
N ALA A 31 -1.21 9.45 -15.89
CA ALA A 31 -1.49 10.44 -14.85
C ALA A 31 -0.30 10.56 -13.91
N ALA A 32 -0.15 11.73 -13.31
CA ALA A 32 0.86 11.99 -12.30
C ALA A 32 0.28 12.90 -11.21
N SER A 33 0.80 12.79 -9.99
CA SER A 33 0.42 13.68 -8.90
C SER A 33 1.59 13.98 -7.97
N VAL A 34 1.47 15.09 -7.24
CA VAL A 34 2.28 15.39 -6.06
C VAL A 34 1.37 15.58 -4.87
N GLY A 35 1.80 15.17 -3.69
CA GLY A 35 1.01 15.25 -2.48
C GLY A 35 1.82 15.66 -1.27
N VAL A 36 1.10 16.10 -0.24
CA VAL A 36 1.67 16.37 1.08
C VAL A 36 0.70 15.91 2.15
N SER A 37 1.25 15.32 3.21
CA SER A 37 0.53 15.04 4.44
C SER A 37 1.30 15.58 5.64
N ASN A 38 0.59 15.85 6.75
CA ASN A 38 1.22 16.31 7.99
C ASN A 38 2.04 15.21 8.70
N MET A 39 1.92 13.96 8.27
CA MET A 39 2.65 12.79 8.78
C MET A 39 2.70 11.68 7.72
N TYR A 40 3.59 10.70 7.88
CA TYR A 40 3.51 9.48 7.08
C TYR A 40 2.65 8.44 7.80
N TYR A 41 1.32 8.51 7.55
CA TYR A 41 0.36 7.59 8.15
C TYR A 41 0.24 6.29 7.35
N TRP A 42 0.74 5.18 7.91
CA TRP A 42 0.77 3.86 7.28
C TRP A 42 0.04 2.83 8.13
N ARG A 43 -1.06 2.30 7.59
CA ARG A 43 -1.83 1.18 8.18
C ARG A 43 -2.14 1.33 9.68
N GLY A 44 -2.45 2.53 10.13
CA GLY A 44 -2.76 2.80 11.54
C GLY A 44 -1.64 3.50 12.31
N TYR A 45 -0.40 3.47 11.81
CA TYR A 45 0.79 4.01 12.45
C TYR A 45 1.24 5.34 11.83
N ASP A 46 1.71 6.27 12.66
CA ASP A 46 2.57 7.36 12.20
C ASP A 46 4.01 6.86 12.15
N LEU A 47 4.60 6.82 10.96
CA LEU A 47 5.97 6.34 10.74
C LEU A 47 7.06 7.37 11.11
N GLY A 48 6.66 8.52 11.67
CA GLY A 48 7.56 9.56 12.11
C GLY A 48 8.16 10.38 10.96
N GLY A 49 9.28 11.05 11.21
CA GLY A 49 10.00 11.83 10.18
C GLY A 49 9.35 13.17 9.80
N GLY A 50 8.18 13.48 10.37
CA GLY A 50 7.46 14.74 10.15
C GLY A 50 6.50 14.67 8.95
N ALA A 51 6.31 15.81 8.28
CA ALA A 51 5.39 15.88 7.13
C ALA A 51 5.89 15.04 5.96
N ALA A 52 5.00 14.23 5.37
CA ALA A 52 5.32 13.39 4.23
C ALA A 52 5.09 14.12 2.90
N LEU A 53 6.10 14.20 2.04
CA LEU A 53 5.99 14.64 0.65
C LEU A 53 5.88 13.41 -0.25
N THR A 54 4.87 13.35 -1.10
CA THR A 54 4.65 12.22 -2.00
C THR A 54 4.57 12.63 -3.47
N ALA A 55 4.87 11.69 -4.36
CA ALA A 55 4.63 11.83 -5.79
C ALA A 55 4.35 10.47 -6.43
N ASP A 56 3.56 10.47 -7.51
CA ASP A 56 3.33 9.27 -8.30
C ASP A 56 3.24 9.57 -9.80
N VAL A 57 3.52 8.53 -10.59
CA VAL A 57 3.20 8.47 -12.01
C VAL A 57 2.62 7.09 -12.31
N ASN A 58 1.53 7.05 -13.05
CA ASN A 58 0.85 5.82 -13.41
C ASN A 58 0.39 5.82 -14.86
N VAL A 59 0.34 4.61 -15.42
CA VAL A 59 -0.22 4.31 -16.72
C VAL A 59 -1.33 3.28 -16.54
N SER A 60 -2.49 3.49 -17.16
CA SER A 60 -3.62 2.58 -17.05
C SER A 60 -4.36 2.42 -18.38
N GLY A 61 -5.01 1.28 -18.58
CA GLY A 61 -5.76 1.01 -19.80
C GLY A 61 -6.39 -0.38 -19.81
N SER A 62 -7.65 -0.47 -20.22
CA SER A 62 -8.40 -1.73 -20.31
C SER A 62 -8.39 -2.57 -19.02
N GLY A 63 -8.40 -1.90 -17.85
CA GLY A 63 -8.35 -2.52 -16.53
C GLY A 63 -6.94 -2.81 -16.01
N PHE A 64 -5.92 -2.83 -16.88
CA PHE A 64 -4.52 -2.93 -16.45
C PHE A 64 -4.00 -1.58 -15.97
N PHE A 65 -3.09 -1.61 -15.01
CA PHE A 65 -2.36 -0.43 -14.57
C PHE A 65 -0.96 -0.79 -14.10
N ALA A 66 -0.04 0.18 -14.19
CA ALA A 66 1.28 0.11 -13.60
C ALA A 66 1.78 1.52 -13.27
N GLY A 67 2.70 1.64 -12.31
CA GLY A 67 3.22 2.95 -11.94
C GLY A 67 4.34 2.88 -10.93
N ALA A 68 4.77 4.07 -10.52
CA ALA A 68 5.71 4.27 -9.44
C ALA A 68 5.14 5.32 -8.47
N TRP A 69 5.42 5.13 -7.19
CA TRP A 69 5.10 6.07 -6.12
C TRP A 69 6.37 6.34 -5.31
N THR A 70 6.47 7.49 -4.67
CA THR A 70 7.57 7.80 -3.74
C THR A 70 7.09 8.70 -2.62
N SER A 71 7.76 8.60 -1.47
CA SER A 71 7.59 9.48 -0.32
C SER A 71 8.92 9.89 0.28
N SER A 72 8.96 11.06 0.93
CA SER A 72 10.04 11.45 1.83
C SER A 72 10.31 10.42 2.95
N GLY A 73 9.37 9.50 3.17
CA GLY A 73 9.63 8.22 3.81
C GLY A 73 9.48 8.21 5.32
N ASP A 74 9.90 7.09 5.88
CA ASP A 74 9.78 6.68 7.28
C ASP A 74 10.99 7.17 8.09
N GLU A 75 10.83 7.46 9.39
CA GLU A 75 11.93 7.95 10.24
C GLU A 75 13.09 6.96 10.37
N THR A 76 12.76 5.67 10.37
CA THR A 76 13.65 4.52 10.54
C THR A 76 14.20 4.03 9.20
N LEU A 77 13.38 3.94 8.17
CA LEU A 77 13.75 3.34 6.86
C LEU A 77 14.19 4.37 5.82
N GLY A 78 13.92 5.66 6.06
CA GLY A 78 14.23 6.75 5.13
C GLY A 78 13.27 6.82 3.94
N THR A 79 13.69 7.52 2.89
CA THR A 79 12.92 7.67 1.63
C THR A 79 12.47 6.31 1.09
N GLU A 80 11.25 6.28 0.56
CA GLU A 80 10.63 5.09 -0.03
C GLU A 80 10.25 5.37 -1.49
N TYR A 81 10.39 4.36 -2.35
CA TYR A 81 9.67 4.32 -3.62
C TYR A 81 9.10 2.94 -3.86
N ASP A 82 7.94 2.91 -4.50
CA ASP A 82 7.21 1.69 -4.80
C ASP A 82 7.07 1.52 -6.31
N LEU A 83 7.14 0.28 -6.76
CA LEU A 83 6.80 -0.11 -8.11
C LEU A 83 5.58 -1.02 -8.05
N TYR A 84 4.54 -0.68 -8.81
CA TYR A 84 3.30 -1.45 -8.76
C TYR A 84 2.73 -1.73 -10.15
N ALA A 85 2.02 -2.85 -10.25
CA ALA A 85 1.24 -3.22 -11.42
C ALA A 85 0.05 -4.07 -11.01
N GLY A 86 -1.01 -4.07 -11.82
CA GLY A 86 -2.19 -4.85 -11.51
C GLY A 86 -3.26 -4.82 -12.58
N TYR A 87 -4.38 -5.44 -12.23
CA TYR A 87 -5.62 -5.42 -12.99
C TYR A 87 -6.79 -5.14 -12.05
N ALA A 88 -7.67 -4.24 -12.45
CA ALA A 88 -8.92 -3.97 -11.76
C ALA A 88 -10.08 -3.83 -12.76
N GLY A 89 -11.26 -4.24 -12.33
CA GLY A 89 -12.47 -4.19 -13.15
C GLY A 89 -13.74 -4.16 -12.31
N GLU A 90 -14.86 -3.96 -13.01
CA GLU A 90 -16.18 -3.92 -12.40
C GLU A 90 -17.15 -4.79 -13.21
N ALA A 91 -18.06 -5.49 -12.52
CA ALA A 91 -19.13 -6.29 -13.09
C ALA A 91 -20.44 -5.93 -12.38
N GLY A 92 -21.13 -4.89 -12.87
CA GLY A 92 -22.29 -4.34 -12.19
C GLY A 92 -21.89 -3.66 -10.88
N ILE A 93 -22.44 -4.13 -9.75
CA ILE A 93 -22.10 -3.60 -8.42
C ILE A 93 -20.83 -4.23 -7.81
N PHE A 94 -20.29 -5.27 -8.45
CA PHE A 94 -19.09 -5.96 -8.00
C PHE A 94 -17.85 -5.28 -8.56
N LYS A 95 -16.89 -4.99 -7.71
CA LYS A 95 -15.55 -4.54 -8.06
C LYS A 95 -14.56 -5.64 -7.68
N TYR A 96 -13.53 -5.83 -8.50
CA TYR A 96 -12.50 -6.80 -8.23
C TYR A 96 -11.16 -6.31 -8.78
N GLY A 97 -10.08 -6.74 -8.16
CA GLY A 97 -8.75 -6.46 -8.65
C GLY A 97 -7.70 -7.27 -7.96
N VAL A 98 -6.51 -7.24 -8.55
CA VAL A 98 -5.28 -7.75 -7.95
C VAL A 98 -4.14 -6.85 -8.39
N SER A 99 -3.27 -6.50 -7.46
CA SER A 99 -2.02 -5.82 -7.74
C SER A 99 -0.84 -6.51 -7.09
N VAL A 100 0.34 -6.20 -7.59
CA VAL A 100 1.63 -6.52 -6.99
C VAL A 100 2.34 -5.21 -6.73
N VAL A 101 2.94 -5.07 -5.56
CA VAL A 101 3.74 -3.89 -5.18
C VAL A 101 5.10 -4.37 -4.70
N SER A 102 6.16 -3.78 -5.21
CA SER A 102 7.52 -3.92 -4.68
C SER A 102 7.86 -2.65 -3.93
N TYR A 103 8.12 -2.76 -2.64
CA TYR A 103 8.50 -1.65 -1.78
C TYR A 103 10.02 -1.54 -1.70
N ASN A 104 10.56 -0.32 -1.81
CA ASN A 104 11.99 -0.12 -1.95
C ASN A 104 12.48 1.05 -1.08
N TYR A 105 13.53 0.79 -0.31
CA TYR A 105 14.09 1.75 0.63
C TYR A 105 15.56 2.03 0.26
N PRO A 106 15.82 2.99 -0.65
CA PRO A 106 17.15 3.26 -1.19
C PRO A 106 18.15 3.83 -0.18
N GLU A 107 17.69 4.36 0.95
CA GLU A 107 18.57 4.91 1.99
C GLU A 107 19.16 3.82 2.90
N LEU A 108 18.50 2.66 2.99
CA LEU A 108 19.08 1.49 3.64
C LEU A 108 20.30 1.02 2.85
N GLY A 109 21.42 0.85 3.55
CA GLY A 109 22.71 0.52 2.97
C GLY A 109 23.21 -0.86 3.40
N GLY A 110 24.17 -1.39 2.66
CA GLY A 110 24.82 -2.66 3.03
C GLY A 110 23.89 -3.86 2.87
N GLU A 111 23.86 -4.73 3.88
CA GLU A 111 23.05 -5.96 3.88
C GLU A 111 21.56 -5.69 4.12
N ASP A 112 21.20 -4.50 4.62
CA ASP A 112 19.82 -4.08 4.90
C ASP A 112 19.18 -3.34 3.72
N LYS A 113 19.89 -3.20 2.59
CA LYS A 113 19.35 -2.52 1.41
C LYS A 113 18.17 -3.30 0.84
N ILE A 114 16.99 -2.68 0.84
CA ILE A 114 15.77 -3.23 0.25
C ILE A 114 15.62 -2.72 -1.19
N ALA A 115 15.90 -3.57 -2.16
CA ALA A 115 15.86 -3.26 -3.59
C ALA A 115 14.60 -3.86 -4.27
N PRO A 116 14.33 -3.49 -5.55
CA PRO A 116 13.20 -4.05 -6.30
C PRO A 116 13.20 -5.57 -6.32
N GLY A 117 12.12 -6.14 -5.76
CA GLY A 117 11.90 -7.58 -5.62
C GLY A 117 12.20 -8.16 -4.23
N ASP A 118 12.89 -7.43 -3.34
CA ASP A 118 13.29 -7.95 -2.02
C ASP A 118 12.13 -7.94 -1.01
N TYR A 119 11.22 -6.97 -1.11
CA TYR A 119 9.95 -6.94 -0.37
C TYR A 119 8.79 -6.68 -1.34
N VAL A 120 7.91 -7.68 -1.49
CA VAL A 120 6.83 -7.70 -2.48
C VAL A 120 5.54 -8.20 -1.84
N GLU A 121 4.46 -7.45 -2.04
CA GLU A 121 3.12 -7.90 -1.64
C GLU A 121 2.23 -8.16 -2.86
N ILE A 122 1.41 -9.22 -2.80
CA ILE A 122 0.25 -9.41 -3.68
C ILE A 122 -0.99 -8.91 -2.94
N ILE A 123 -1.81 -8.14 -3.64
CA ILE A 123 -2.90 -7.39 -3.04
C ILE A 123 -4.20 -7.65 -3.81
N PRO A 124 -4.95 -8.71 -3.49
CA PRO A 124 -6.30 -8.90 -4.02
C PRO A 124 -7.30 -7.95 -3.34
N MET A 125 -8.27 -7.48 -4.12
CA MET A 125 -9.35 -6.62 -3.66
C MET A 125 -10.69 -7.07 -4.25
N ILE A 126 -11.72 -7.01 -3.42
CA ILE A 126 -13.12 -7.16 -3.83
C ILE A 126 -13.97 -6.03 -3.24
N GLY A 127 -15.01 -5.63 -3.96
CA GLY A 127 -15.94 -4.63 -3.48
C GLY A 127 -17.37 -4.91 -3.92
N VAL A 128 -18.33 -4.56 -3.07
CA VAL A 128 -19.77 -4.65 -3.36
C VAL A 128 -20.47 -3.45 -2.76
N GLY A 129 -21.03 -2.59 -3.62
CA GLY A 129 -21.69 -1.37 -3.17
C GLY A 129 -20.72 -0.47 -2.37
N PRO A 130 -21.05 -0.08 -1.12
CA PRO A 130 -20.18 0.75 -0.30
C PRO A 130 -19.05 -0.03 0.39
N VAL A 131 -19.05 -1.37 0.31
CA VAL A 131 -18.09 -2.22 1.04
C VAL A 131 -16.91 -2.56 0.13
N LYS A 132 -15.68 -2.41 0.64
CA LYS A 132 -14.45 -2.87 0.00
C LYS A 132 -13.63 -3.70 0.99
N PHE A 133 -13.17 -4.86 0.55
CA PHE A 133 -12.20 -5.68 1.27
C PHE A 133 -10.92 -5.77 0.46
N THR A 134 -9.78 -5.59 1.13
CA THR A 134 -8.45 -5.75 0.53
C THR A 134 -7.59 -6.57 1.47
N TYR A 135 -6.84 -7.53 0.91
CA TYR A 135 -5.84 -8.31 1.62
C TYR A 135 -4.47 -8.03 1.01
N TYR A 136 -3.43 -8.05 1.83
CA TYR A 136 -2.05 -7.77 1.48
C TYR A 136 -1.23 -8.95 2.00
N ASP A 137 -0.55 -9.65 1.09
CA ASP A 137 0.18 -10.88 1.38
C ASP A 137 1.64 -10.70 0.98
N ALA A 138 2.57 -10.77 1.94
CA ALA A 138 4.00 -10.68 1.67
C ALA A 138 4.47 -11.96 0.96
N VAL A 139 4.72 -11.87 -0.34
CA VAL A 139 5.17 -13.01 -1.17
C VAL A 139 6.68 -13.02 -1.39
N ALA A 140 7.36 -11.93 -1.04
CA ALA A 140 8.79 -11.84 -0.86
C ALA A 140 9.07 -10.87 0.27
N ALA A 141 9.95 -11.24 1.19
CA ALA A 141 10.37 -10.42 2.32
C ALA A 141 11.75 -10.91 2.78
N GLU A 142 12.77 -10.63 1.98
CA GLU A 142 14.07 -11.30 2.09
C GLU A 142 15.07 -10.55 2.99
N VAL A 143 14.87 -9.24 3.18
CA VAL A 143 15.89 -8.33 3.73
C VAL A 143 15.37 -7.62 4.98
N ALA A 144 16.19 -7.64 6.04
CA ALA A 144 15.89 -6.93 7.28
C ALA A 144 15.85 -5.41 7.03
N PRO A 145 15.04 -4.65 7.80
CA PRO A 145 14.20 -5.08 8.92
C PRO A 145 12.83 -5.64 8.48
N LEU A 146 12.53 -5.68 7.18
CA LEU A 146 11.22 -6.10 6.66
C LEU A 146 11.17 -7.58 6.28
N ASN A 147 12.07 -8.42 6.80
CA ASN A 147 12.19 -9.82 6.44
C ASN A 147 11.17 -10.74 7.14
N ASN A 148 9.89 -10.46 6.94
CA ASN A 148 8.80 -11.29 7.41
C ASN A 148 7.88 -11.72 6.25
N GLU A 149 8.05 -12.95 5.74
CA GLU A 149 7.18 -13.53 4.71
C GLU A 149 5.83 -14.01 5.29
N ASP A 150 5.71 -14.16 6.60
CA ASP A 150 4.47 -14.57 7.26
C ASP A 150 3.57 -13.36 7.60
N TYR A 151 4.06 -12.14 7.32
CA TYR A 151 3.31 -10.89 7.48
C TYR A 151 2.18 -10.78 6.45
N SER A 152 1.00 -10.42 6.94
CA SER A 152 -0.11 -10.00 6.09
C SER A 152 -0.91 -8.89 6.73
N TYR A 153 -1.71 -8.19 5.91
CA TYR A 153 -2.58 -7.12 6.36
C TYR A 153 -3.93 -7.20 5.64
N ALA A 154 -5.01 -6.88 6.35
CA ALA A 154 -6.35 -6.88 5.79
C ALA A 154 -7.08 -5.58 6.10
N THR A 155 -7.97 -5.15 5.20
CA THR A 155 -8.86 -4.02 5.45
C THR A 155 -10.30 -4.34 5.09
N LEU A 156 -11.21 -3.79 5.88
CA LEU A 156 -12.62 -3.67 5.54
C LEU A 156 -13.00 -2.18 5.57
N GLU A 157 -13.43 -1.65 4.44
CA GLU A 157 -13.79 -0.24 4.29
C GLU A 157 -15.27 -0.09 3.92
N LEU A 158 -15.95 0.86 4.56
CA LEU A 158 -17.27 1.37 4.19
C LEU A 158 -17.13 2.78 3.61
N ILE A 159 -17.55 2.98 2.37
CA ILE A 159 -17.35 4.22 1.62
C ILE A 159 -18.70 4.85 1.28
N PHE A 160 -18.93 6.07 1.78
CA PHE A 160 -20.15 6.86 1.61
C PHE A 160 -19.83 8.25 1.09
N ASP A 161 -19.71 8.41 -0.23
CA ASP A 161 -19.40 9.68 -0.91
C ASP A 161 -18.16 10.36 -0.30
N LYS A 162 -18.35 11.30 0.62
CA LYS A 162 -17.29 12.03 1.31
C LYS A 162 -16.77 11.38 2.57
N VAL A 163 -17.46 10.41 3.15
CA VAL A 163 -17.07 9.78 4.42
C VAL A 163 -16.70 8.34 4.18
N SER A 164 -15.58 7.88 4.75
CA SER A 164 -15.30 6.45 4.84
C SER A 164 -14.85 6.03 6.23
N PHE A 165 -15.12 4.76 6.55
CA PHE A 165 -14.65 4.11 7.76
C PHE A 165 -13.85 2.88 7.35
N LYS A 166 -12.68 2.67 7.95
CA LYS A 166 -11.81 1.54 7.65
C LYS A 166 -11.42 0.84 8.94
N TYR A 167 -11.64 -0.46 9.00
CA TYR A 167 -10.97 -1.33 9.94
C TYR A 167 -9.78 -1.99 9.23
N GLY A 168 -8.59 -1.91 9.81
CA GLY A 168 -7.39 -2.57 9.30
C GLY A 168 -6.75 -3.45 10.35
N GLN A 169 -6.16 -4.57 9.93
CA GLN A 169 -5.63 -5.60 10.81
C GLN A 169 -4.29 -6.11 10.30
N HIS A 170 -3.26 -6.02 11.13
CA HIS A 170 -1.95 -6.62 10.92
C HIS A 170 -1.96 -8.04 11.46
N MET A 171 -1.33 -8.94 10.71
CA MET A 171 -1.23 -10.35 11.07
C MET A 171 0.19 -10.86 10.82
N ASP A 172 0.60 -11.81 11.64
CA ASP A 172 1.85 -12.56 11.51
C ASP A 172 1.55 -14.05 11.77
N ASP A 173 1.89 -14.91 10.81
CA ASP A 173 1.54 -16.35 10.80
C ASP A 173 0.03 -16.60 11.05
N GLY A 174 -0.81 -15.69 10.58
CA GLY A 174 -2.27 -15.73 10.71
C GLY A 174 -2.83 -15.26 12.05
N ASP A 175 -1.98 -14.96 13.03
CA ASP A 175 -2.39 -14.36 14.30
C ASP A 175 -2.45 -12.83 14.17
N THR A 176 -3.48 -12.22 14.73
CA THR A 176 -3.59 -10.75 14.77
C THR A 176 -2.53 -10.17 15.69
N THR A 177 -1.73 -9.24 15.17
CA THR A 177 -0.68 -8.54 15.94
C THR A 177 -1.12 -7.14 16.34
N SER A 178 -1.88 -6.46 15.49
CA SER A 178 -2.51 -5.19 15.83
C SER A 178 -3.70 -4.88 14.92
N SER A 179 -4.54 -3.94 15.31
CA SER A 179 -5.60 -3.42 14.45
C SER A 179 -5.92 -1.96 14.72
N HIS A 180 -6.47 -1.28 13.70
CA HIS A 180 -6.81 0.14 13.76
C HIS A 180 -8.18 0.42 13.16
N LEU A 181 -8.74 1.56 13.56
CA LEU A 181 -9.96 2.12 13.02
C LEU A 181 -9.71 3.55 12.52
N ASP A 182 -10.03 3.78 11.25
CA ASP A 182 -9.93 5.10 10.63
C ASP A 182 -11.32 5.62 10.26
N ALA A 183 -11.54 6.91 10.48
CA ALA A 183 -12.66 7.67 9.93
C ALA A 183 -12.12 8.81 9.07
N THR A 184 -12.46 8.82 7.78
CA THR A 184 -12.00 9.81 6.81
C THR A 184 -13.16 10.67 6.32
N TYR A 185 -12.93 11.98 6.23
CA TYR A 185 -13.77 12.94 5.54
C TYR A 185 -13.01 13.61 4.38
N LYS A 186 -13.53 13.49 3.16
CA LYS A 186 -13.04 14.16 1.96
C LYS A 186 -13.75 15.50 1.80
N TYR A 187 -13.02 16.60 1.95
CA TYR A 187 -13.57 17.93 1.68
C TYR A 187 -13.88 18.08 0.18
N ASN A 188 -12.94 17.64 -0.66
CA ASN A 188 -13.03 17.50 -2.11
C ASN A 188 -12.09 16.39 -2.61
N ASP A 189 -11.92 16.25 -3.93
CA ASP A 189 -11.08 15.21 -4.55
C ASP A 189 -9.58 15.32 -4.21
N LYS A 190 -9.14 16.47 -3.67
CA LYS A 190 -7.74 16.78 -3.40
C LYS A 190 -7.40 16.78 -1.92
N LEU A 191 -8.34 17.16 -1.05
CA LEU A 191 -8.10 17.37 0.38
C LEU A 191 -9.00 16.48 1.25
N SER A 192 -8.38 15.71 2.13
CA SER A 192 -9.06 14.85 3.11
C SER A 192 -8.47 14.97 4.51
N PHE A 193 -9.30 14.60 5.49
CA PHE A 193 -8.97 14.56 6.90
C PHE A 193 -9.31 13.18 7.44
N THR A 194 -8.40 12.56 8.17
CA THR A 194 -8.61 11.26 8.81
C THR A 194 -8.34 11.38 10.30
N VAL A 195 -9.20 10.77 11.11
CA VAL A 195 -8.87 10.42 12.49
C VAL A 195 -8.69 8.91 12.52
N GLY A 196 -7.53 8.44 12.97
CA GLY A 196 -7.21 7.02 13.09
C GLY A 196 -6.72 6.69 14.49
N THR A 197 -7.03 5.48 14.97
CA THR A 197 -6.60 5.00 16.28
C THR A 197 -6.30 3.51 16.18
N LEU A 198 -5.26 3.06 16.87
CA LEU A 198 -5.13 1.64 17.15
C LEU A 198 -6.22 1.24 18.16
N ILE A 199 -6.70 0.01 18.06
CA ILE A 199 -7.78 -0.54 18.90
C ILE A 199 -7.44 -1.93 19.45
N ASP A 200 -6.35 -2.51 18.96
CA ASP A 200 -5.67 -3.66 19.51
C ASP A 200 -4.19 -3.48 19.18
N ASP A 201 -3.34 -3.40 20.20
CA ASP A 201 -1.98 -2.86 20.10
C ASP A 201 -0.89 -3.83 20.55
N GLY A 202 -1.26 -5.04 20.97
CA GLY A 202 -0.31 -6.06 21.40
C GLY A 202 0.62 -5.65 22.55
N ASP A 203 0.19 -4.71 23.42
CA ASP A 203 0.91 -4.14 24.58
C ASP A 203 1.66 -2.79 24.34
N ASP A 204 1.39 -2.05 23.27
CA ASP A 204 1.98 -0.71 23.03
C ASP A 204 1.19 0.43 23.72
N PRO A 205 1.70 1.05 24.81
CA PRO A 205 0.97 2.09 25.55
C PRO A 205 0.75 3.40 24.78
N GLU A 206 1.38 3.61 23.61
CA GLU A 206 1.13 4.79 22.75
C GLU A 206 -0.01 4.56 21.74
N ALA A 207 -0.57 3.35 21.68
CA ALA A 207 -1.60 3.01 20.72
C ALA A 207 -3.00 3.60 21.00
N ASP A 208 -3.21 4.15 22.20
CA ASP A 208 -4.47 4.80 22.58
C ASP A 208 -4.62 6.23 22.02
N ASP A 209 -3.57 6.84 21.46
CA ASP A 209 -3.61 8.21 20.96
C ASP A 209 -4.09 8.28 19.50
N ALA A 210 -5.17 9.05 19.28
CA ALA A 210 -5.73 9.24 17.96
C ALA A 210 -4.82 10.11 17.06
N ALA A 211 -4.41 9.56 15.91
CA ALA A 211 -3.74 10.30 14.85
C ALA A 211 -4.74 11.18 14.07
N PHE A 212 -4.40 12.45 13.87
CA PHE A 212 -5.13 13.34 12.97
C PHE A 212 -4.32 13.62 11.71
N VAL A 213 -4.76 13.04 10.59
CA VAL A 213 -4.08 13.10 9.30
C VAL A 213 -4.79 14.10 8.40
N VAL A 214 -4.03 15.00 7.79
CA VAL A 214 -4.45 15.88 6.71
C VAL A 214 -3.68 15.47 5.47
N ASN A 215 -4.38 15.20 4.37
CA ASN A 215 -3.75 14.79 3.12
C ASN A 215 -4.22 15.69 1.97
N LEU A 216 -3.26 16.25 1.24
CA LEU A 216 -3.47 17.00 0.01
C LEU A 216 -2.80 16.26 -1.15
N SER A 217 -3.55 15.97 -2.21
CA SER A 217 -3.03 15.46 -3.48
C SER A 217 -3.38 16.41 -4.63
N LEU A 218 -2.40 16.70 -5.47
CA LEU A 218 -2.49 17.63 -6.59
C LEU A 218 -2.12 16.87 -7.87
N PRO A 219 -3.12 16.48 -8.69
CA PRO A 219 -2.87 15.98 -10.03
C PRO A 219 -2.09 17.00 -10.86
N ILE A 220 -1.12 16.51 -11.63
CA ILE A 220 -0.32 17.30 -12.56
C ILE A 220 -0.87 17.06 -13.97
N GLU A 221 -1.25 18.15 -14.64
CA GLU A 221 -1.68 18.19 -16.04
C GLU A 221 -0.55 18.65 -16.97
#